data_AF-A0A381PTK3-F1
#
_entry.id   AF-A0A381PTK3-F1
#
_cell.length_a   1.000
_cell.length_b   1.000
_cell.length_c   1.000
_cell.angle_alpha   90.00
_cell.angle_beta   90.00
_cell.angle_gamma   90.00
#
_symmetry.space_group_name_H-M   'P 1'
#
loop_
_entity.id
_entity.type
_entity.pdbx_description
1 polymer ?
#
loop_
_entity_poly.entity_id
_entity_poly.type
_entity_poly.pdbx_seq_one_letter_code
_entity_poly.pdbx_strand_id
1 'polypeptide(L)'
;VARHDIEILHVDDDHGSLVDAVAVLASEGGGWMNVEPGVDDEHRVEPPGMFTWFTARGPKVPVGTFVPGSEREPASVGLSHGAGRDAGERLADAGVVAPADWAARQDHPKRGMVWEVHPQRVDAEAVVRLLLEGTIVLATVPTTGGWVATVHRPRR
;
A
#
# COMPACT_ATOMS: atom_id res chain seq x y z
N VAL A 1 -16.97 17.92 -4.30
CA VAL A 1 -16.17 16.70 -4.01
C VAL A 1 -15.73 16.14 -5.34
N ALA A 2 -14.42 15.98 -5.58
CA ALA A 2 -13.93 15.36 -6.80
C ALA A 2 -14.46 13.92 -6.86
N ARG A 3 -15.12 13.55 -7.96
CA ARG A 3 -15.69 12.21 -8.15
C ARG A 3 -14.59 11.32 -8.72
N HIS A 4 -14.38 10.15 -8.12
CA HIS A 4 -13.40 9.18 -8.57
C HIS A 4 -14.11 7.99 -9.20
N ASP A 5 -13.50 7.41 -10.23
CA ASP A 5 -13.81 6.06 -10.67
C ASP A 5 -12.99 5.06 -9.86
N ILE A 6 -13.64 3.95 -9.51
CA ILE A 6 -13.06 2.90 -8.68
C ILE A 6 -12.96 1.66 -9.55
N GLU A 7 -11.76 1.15 -9.68
CA GLU A 7 -11.47 -0.15 -10.28
C GLU A 7 -10.99 -1.10 -9.19
N ILE A 8 -11.47 -2.34 -9.21
CA ILE A 8 -11.05 -3.39 -8.28
C ILE A 8 -10.30 -4.45 -9.10
N LEU A 9 -9.05 -4.70 -8.73
CA LEU A 9 -8.19 -5.70 -9.33
C LEU A 9 -8.04 -6.87 -8.34
N HIS A 10 -8.24 -8.09 -8.84
CA HIS A 10 -7.86 -9.30 -8.13
C HIS A 10 -6.54 -9.78 -8.73
N VAL A 11 -5.55 -10.00 -7.89
CA VAL A 11 -4.16 -10.17 -8.30
C VAL A 11 -3.64 -11.45 -7.68
N ASP A 12 -3.15 -12.36 -8.51
CA ASP A 12 -2.47 -13.58 -8.06
C ASP A 12 -0.95 -13.35 -8.14
N ASP A 13 -0.14 -14.38 -8.36
CA ASP A 13 1.32 -14.23 -8.42
C ASP A 13 1.79 -13.32 -9.58
N ASP A 14 1.02 -13.24 -10.67
CA ASP A 14 1.23 -12.26 -11.74
C ASP A 14 0.61 -10.90 -11.37
N HIS A 15 1.48 -9.96 -11.03
CA HIS A 15 1.12 -8.62 -10.57
C HIS A 15 1.38 -7.52 -11.61
N GLY A 16 1.52 -7.87 -12.91
CA GLY A 16 1.71 -6.89 -13.99
C GLY A 16 0.61 -5.83 -14.05
N SER A 17 -0.64 -6.20 -13.75
CA SER A 17 -1.78 -5.27 -13.70
C SER A 17 -1.63 -4.20 -12.61
N LEU A 18 -0.95 -4.49 -11.50
CA LEU A 18 -0.65 -3.50 -10.46
C LEU A 18 0.48 -2.57 -10.88
N VAL A 19 1.49 -3.10 -11.56
CA VAL A 19 2.61 -2.30 -12.09
C VAL A 19 2.06 -1.28 -13.10
N ASP A 20 1.20 -1.73 -14.01
CA ASP A 20 0.51 -0.87 -14.96
C ASP A 20 -0.35 0.19 -14.25
N ALA A 21 -1.10 -0.20 -13.21
CA ALA A 21 -1.92 0.74 -12.44
C ALA A 21 -1.08 1.83 -11.76
N VAL A 22 0.05 1.46 -11.13
CA VAL A 22 0.98 2.41 -10.50
C VAL A 22 1.61 3.33 -11.54
N ALA A 23 2.04 2.80 -12.68
CA ALA A 23 2.63 3.58 -13.77
C ALA A 23 1.63 4.61 -14.32
N VAL A 24 0.38 4.21 -14.52
CA VAL A 24 -0.69 5.12 -14.96
C VAL A 24 -0.92 6.22 -13.92
N LEU A 25 -1.12 5.87 -12.65
CA LEU A 25 -1.30 6.86 -11.57
C LEU A 25 -0.13 7.85 -11.50
N ALA A 26 1.10 7.35 -11.57
CA ALA A 26 2.33 8.16 -11.57
C ALA A 26 2.37 9.13 -12.76
N SER A 27 2.02 8.65 -13.95
CA SER A 27 2.02 9.49 -15.16
C SER A 27 0.93 10.57 -15.16
N GLU A 28 -0.23 10.29 -14.56
CA GLU A 28 -1.35 11.24 -14.48
C GLU A 28 -1.25 12.19 -13.28
N GLY A 29 -0.43 11.87 -12.26
CA GLY A 29 -0.26 12.68 -11.07
C GLY A 29 -1.54 12.81 -10.23
N GLY A 30 -2.46 11.85 -10.35
CA GLY A 30 -3.77 11.93 -9.70
C GLY A 30 -4.33 10.54 -9.35
N GLY A 31 -5.15 10.51 -8.29
CA GLY A 31 -5.70 9.26 -7.77
C GLY A 31 -4.81 8.59 -6.73
N TRP A 32 -5.14 7.35 -6.39
CA TRP A 32 -4.35 6.50 -5.49
C TRP A 32 -4.70 5.03 -5.68
N MET A 33 -3.86 4.14 -5.18
CA MET A 33 -4.09 2.70 -5.13
C MET A 33 -3.95 2.20 -3.70
N ASN A 34 -4.87 1.34 -3.27
CA ASN A 34 -4.70 0.51 -2.08
C ASN A 34 -4.58 -0.95 -2.50
N VAL A 35 -3.78 -1.74 -1.78
CA VAL A 35 -3.67 -3.19 -1.95
C VAL A 35 -3.68 -3.89 -0.60
N GLU A 36 -4.44 -4.97 -0.53
CA GLU A 36 -4.62 -5.80 0.66
C GLU A 36 -4.36 -7.27 0.29
N PRO A 37 -3.69 -8.05 1.15
CA PRO A 37 -3.48 -9.47 0.90
C PRO A 37 -4.81 -10.23 1.06
N GLY A 38 -4.97 -11.32 0.32
CA GLY A 38 -6.05 -12.26 0.53
C GLY A 38 -6.02 -12.82 1.96
N VAL A 39 -7.16 -12.78 2.64
CA VAL A 39 -7.37 -13.38 3.96
C VAL A 39 -8.76 -14.02 4.01
N ASP A 40 -8.97 -14.96 4.93
CA ASP A 40 -10.30 -15.50 5.19
C ASP A 40 -11.27 -14.41 5.65
N ASP A 41 -12.54 -14.51 5.24
CA ASP A 41 -13.56 -13.50 5.54
C ASP A 41 -13.75 -13.26 7.05
N GLU A 42 -13.50 -14.27 7.89
CA GLU A 42 -13.53 -14.13 9.37
C GLU A 42 -12.44 -13.19 9.92
N HIS A 43 -11.40 -12.93 9.13
CA HIS A 43 -10.33 -11.99 9.45
C HIS A 43 -10.53 -10.62 8.81
N ARG A 44 -11.41 -10.52 7.81
CA ARG A 44 -11.81 -9.25 7.22
C ARG A 44 -12.71 -8.51 8.22
N VAL A 45 -12.24 -7.36 8.71
CA VAL A 45 -13.07 -6.49 9.55
C VAL A 45 -13.95 -5.67 8.61
N GLU A 46 -15.25 -5.94 8.57
CA GLU A 46 -16.20 -5.19 7.75
C GLU A 46 -16.86 -4.03 8.56
N PRO A 47 -17.14 -2.86 7.96
CA PRO A 47 -17.05 -2.55 6.53
C PRO A 47 -15.77 -1.84 6.09
N PRO A 48 -15.45 -1.95 4.78
CA PRO A 48 -14.34 -1.23 4.17
C PRO A 48 -14.65 0.27 4.15
N GLY A 49 -13.67 1.06 4.55
CA GLY A 49 -13.78 2.51 4.55
C GLY A 49 -12.71 3.14 5.43
N MET A 50 -12.44 4.41 5.13
CA MET A 50 -11.58 5.39 5.81
C MET A 50 -11.65 5.50 7.36
N PHE A 51 -12.22 4.53 8.10
CA PHE A 51 -12.55 4.60 9.52
C PHE A 51 -11.85 3.57 10.43
N THR A 52 -10.85 2.82 9.96
CA THR A 52 -10.00 1.95 10.83
C THR A 52 -9.09 2.71 11.82
N TRP A 53 -9.26 4.02 11.98
CA TRP A 53 -8.37 4.91 12.73
C TRP A 53 -8.56 4.85 14.27
N PHE A 54 -9.46 3.99 14.80
CA PHE A 54 -9.85 4.00 16.21
C PHE A 54 -9.60 2.69 16.99
N THR A 55 -8.75 1.78 16.51
CA THR A 55 -8.27 0.66 17.34
C THR A 55 -6.90 0.98 17.95
N ALA A 56 -6.69 0.58 19.21
CA ALA A 56 -5.42 0.84 19.92
C ALA A 56 -4.18 0.17 19.26
N ARG A 57 -4.44 -0.77 18.34
CA ARG A 57 -3.49 -1.46 17.45
C ARG A 57 -3.92 -1.16 16.01
N GLY A 58 -2.97 -1.02 15.07
CA GLY A 58 -3.29 -0.87 13.65
C GLY A 58 -4.00 -2.10 13.05
N PRO A 59 -4.33 -2.11 11.74
CA PRO A 59 -5.18 -3.13 11.16
C PRO A 59 -4.50 -4.52 11.14
N LYS A 60 -5.27 -5.58 11.40
CA LYS A 60 -4.77 -6.96 11.36
C LYS A 60 -4.37 -7.40 9.95
N VAL A 61 -5.16 -6.95 8.97
CA VAL A 61 -4.90 -7.05 7.54
C VAL A 61 -4.20 -5.75 7.14
N PRO A 62 -2.92 -5.77 6.76
CA PRO A 62 -2.22 -4.56 6.37
C PRO A 62 -2.75 -4.00 5.05
N VAL A 63 -2.66 -2.69 4.89
CA VAL A 63 -3.00 -2.01 3.64
C VAL A 63 -1.74 -1.36 3.09
N GLY A 64 -1.37 -1.71 1.87
CA GLY A 64 -0.39 -1.00 1.08
C GLY A 64 -1.04 0.13 0.30
N THR A 65 -0.43 1.31 0.28
CA THR A 65 -0.98 2.49 -0.41
C THR A 65 0.08 3.16 -1.28
N PHE A 66 -0.29 3.51 -2.52
CA PHE A 66 0.48 4.38 -3.40
C PHE A 66 -0.30 5.64 -3.75
N VAL A 67 0.36 6.79 -3.69
CA VAL A 67 -0.14 8.10 -4.12
C VAL A 67 0.94 8.75 -5.02
N PRO A 68 0.63 9.16 -6.26
CA PRO A 68 1.62 9.53 -7.27
C PRO A 68 2.33 10.89 -7.06
N GLY A 69 1.88 11.70 -6.10
CA GLY A 69 2.43 13.04 -5.89
C GLY A 69 2.14 14.01 -7.04
N SER A 70 2.83 15.15 -7.05
CA SER A 70 2.74 16.19 -8.08
C SER A 70 4.07 16.93 -8.20
N GLU A 71 4.21 17.87 -9.14
CA GLU A 71 5.42 18.72 -9.25
C GLU A 71 5.81 19.45 -7.95
N ARG A 72 4.88 19.61 -7.00
CA ARG A 72 5.11 20.29 -5.71
C ARG A 72 5.13 19.34 -4.52
N GLU A 73 4.69 18.11 -4.70
CA GLU A 73 4.47 17.15 -3.61
C GLU A 73 5.08 15.79 -3.99
N PRO A 74 5.87 15.18 -3.11
CA PRO A 74 6.45 13.87 -3.39
C PRO A 74 5.34 12.81 -3.56
N ALA A 75 5.63 11.78 -4.34
CA ALA A 75 4.84 10.56 -4.32
C ALA A 75 5.02 9.87 -2.95
N SER A 76 3.99 9.17 -2.49
CA SER A 76 3.99 8.49 -1.20
C SER A 76 3.69 7.01 -1.39
N VAL A 77 4.50 6.17 -0.75
CA VAL A 77 4.29 4.72 -0.64
C VAL A 77 4.17 4.39 0.84
N GLY A 78 3.08 3.75 1.25
CA GLY A 78 2.77 3.51 2.66
C GLY A 78 2.32 2.09 2.95
N LEU A 79 2.61 1.64 4.18
CA LEU A 79 2.14 0.37 4.74
C LEU A 79 1.44 0.66 6.07
N SER A 80 0.12 0.53 6.12
CA SER A 80 -0.66 0.56 7.36
C SER A 80 -0.73 -0.84 7.96
N HIS A 81 -0.35 -1.01 9.22
CA HIS A 81 -0.24 -2.34 9.86
C HIS A 81 -0.52 -2.33 11.36
N GLY A 82 -0.90 -3.49 11.89
CA GLY A 82 -1.08 -3.79 13.31
C GLY A 82 0.10 -4.50 13.98
N ALA A 83 1.21 -4.72 13.26
CA ALA A 83 2.33 -5.58 13.67
C ALA A 83 3.09 -5.16 14.95
N GLY A 84 2.91 -3.94 15.46
CA GLY A 84 3.56 -3.46 16.69
C GLY A 84 4.86 -2.69 16.43
N ARG A 85 5.72 -2.60 17.46
CA ARG A 85 6.94 -1.76 17.48
C ARG A 85 8.07 -2.27 16.58
N ASP A 86 8.07 -3.55 16.29
CA ASP A 86 9.19 -4.20 15.59
C ASP A 86 8.88 -4.40 14.10
N ALA A 87 7.92 -3.65 13.55
CA ALA A 87 7.47 -3.80 12.17
C ALA A 87 8.60 -3.56 11.15
N GLY A 88 9.41 -2.52 11.35
CA GLY A 88 10.56 -2.25 10.49
C GLY A 88 11.63 -3.34 10.56
N GLU A 89 11.89 -3.90 11.75
CA GLU A 89 12.81 -5.03 11.92
C GLU A 89 12.31 -6.28 11.20
N ARG A 90 11.02 -6.60 11.31
CA ARG A 90 10.41 -7.73 10.58
C ARG A 90 10.53 -7.60 9.07
N LEU A 91 10.33 -6.39 8.52
CA LEU A 91 10.53 -6.15 7.09
C LEU A 91 12.01 -6.39 6.71
N ALA A 92 12.94 -5.83 7.47
CA ALA A 92 14.37 -5.97 7.22
C ALA A 92 14.83 -7.44 7.28
N ASP A 93 14.39 -8.18 8.30
CA ASP A 93 14.70 -9.61 8.48
C ASP A 93 14.13 -10.47 7.35
N ALA A 94 12.99 -10.07 6.78
CA ALA A 94 12.39 -10.70 5.60
C ALA A 94 13.03 -10.26 4.27
N GLY A 95 13.99 -9.33 4.29
CA GLY A 95 14.61 -8.77 3.08
C GLY A 95 13.75 -7.75 2.34
N VAL A 96 12.63 -7.33 2.92
CA VAL A 96 11.70 -6.35 2.35
C VAL A 96 12.20 -4.96 2.70
N VAL A 97 12.92 -4.34 1.76
CA VAL A 97 13.55 -3.03 1.97
C VAL A 97 13.11 -2.07 0.88
N ALA A 98 12.71 -0.86 1.27
CA ALA A 98 12.44 0.22 0.32
C ALA A 98 13.74 0.59 -0.44
N PRO A 99 13.66 0.97 -1.73
CA PRO A 99 14.81 1.46 -2.47
C PRO A 99 15.57 2.59 -1.74
N ALA A 100 16.89 2.59 -1.86
CA ALA A 100 17.77 3.47 -1.08
C ALA A 100 17.59 4.96 -1.37
N ASP A 101 17.02 5.32 -2.51
CA ASP A 101 16.72 6.69 -2.93
C ASP A 101 15.37 7.19 -2.40
N TRP A 102 14.61 6.36 -1.69
CA TRP A 102 13.35 6.74 -1.06
C TRP A 102 13.59 7.31 0.33
N ALA A 103 12.91 8.41 0.65
CA ALA A 103 13.02 9.05 1.96
C ALA A 103 12.01 8.45 2.94
N ALA A 104 12.48 7.74 3.97
CA ALA A 104 11.61 7.31 5.07
C ALA A 104 11.09 8.54 5.83
N ARG A 105 9.77 8.74 5.83
CA ARG A 105 9.11 9.87 6.51
C ARG A 105 8.40 9.45 7.79
N GLN A 106 7.93 8.22 7.83
CA GLN A 106 7.27 7.68 9.01
C GLN A 106 7.64 6.21 9.18
N ASP A 107 7.92 5.85 10.42
CA ASP A 107 7.91 4.48 10.89
C ASP A 107 7.25 4.50 12.27
N HIS A 108 5.97 4.14 12.32
CA HIS A 108 5.19 4.26 13.55
C HIS A 108 4.31 3.02 13.78
N PRO A 109 4.38 2.40 14.97
CA PRO A 109 3.77 1.10 15.26
C PRO A 109 2.24 1.02 15.14
N LYS A 110 1.56 2.18 15.03
CA LYS A 110 0.11 2.28 14.88
C LYS A 110 -0.35 3.06 13.66
N ARG A 111 0.54 3.85 13.06
CA ARG A 111 0.19 4.75 11.95
C ARG A 111 0.76 4.25 10.62
N GLY A 112 1.57 3.19 10.69
CA GLY A 112 2.20 2.61 9.53
C GLY A 112 3.57 3.21 9.24
N MET A 113 4.10 2.78 8.12
CA MET A 113 5.34 3.24 7.54
C MET A 113 5.04 4.03 6.27
N VAL A 114 5.79 5.10 6.02
CA VAL A 114 5.64 5.94 4.84
C VAL A 114 7.00 6.30 4.28
N TRP A 115 7.16 6.07 2.99
CA TRP A 115 8.28 6.52 2.18
C TRP A 115 7.81 7.55 1.17
N GLU A 116 8.63 8.57 0.98
CA GLU A 116 8.45 9.54 -0.09
C GLU A 116 9.41 9.27 -1.24
N VAL A 117 8.89 9.40 -2.45
CA VAL A 117 9.58 9.18 -3.71
C VAL A 117 9.46 10.44 -4.56
N HIS A 118 10.52 10.79 -5.28
CA HIS A 118 10.42 11.88 -6.24
C HIS A 118 9.41 11.49 -7.34
N PRO A 119 8.39 12.31 -7.66
CA PRO A 119 7.26 11.91 -8.50
C PRO A 119 7.68 11.52 -9.93
N GLN A 120 8.74 12.15 -10.46
CA GLN A 120 9.32 11.82 -11.78
C GLN A 120 10.26 10.60 -11.77
N ARG A 121 10.47 9.96 -10.62
CA ARG A 121 11.37 8.81 -10.44
C ARG A 121 10.66 7.61 -9.83
N VAL A 122 9.33 7.57 -9.90
CA VAL A 122 8.55 6.42 -9.43
C VAL A 122 8.91 5.21 -10.29
N ASP A 123 9.49 4.21 -9.65
CA ASP A 123 9.66 2.86 -10.17
C ASP A 123 8.43 2.04 -9.76
N ALA A 124 7.55 1.76 -10.73
CA ALA A 124 6.29 1.07 -10.48
C ALA A 124 6.49 -0.37 -9.97
N GLU A 125 7.52 -1.07 -10.44
CA GLU A 125 7.82 -2.43 -9.99
C GLU A 125 8.30 -2.42 -8.53
N ALA A 126 9.17 -1.47 -8.18
CA ALA A 126 9.65 -1.33 -6.81
C ALA A 126 8.52 -0.97 -5.83
N VAL A 127 7.57 -0.11 -6.25
CA VAL A 127 6.35 0.19 -5.49
C VAL A 127 5.54 -1.07 -5.27
N VAL A 128 5.18 -1.79 -6.34
CA VAL A 128 4.34 -2.98 -6.22
C VAL A 128 5.01 -4.04 -5.35
N ARG A 129 6.30 -4.32 -5.57
CA ARG A 129 7.05 -5.28 -4.76
C ARG A 129 6.99 -4.94 -3.27
N LEU A 130 7.28 -3.68 -2.89
CA LEU A 130 7.25 -3.28 -1.49
C LEU A 130 5.85 -3.42 -0.88
N LEU A 131 4.80 -3.05 -1.62
CA LEU A 131 3.43 -3.14 -1.13
C LEU A 131 2.98 -4.60 -0.96
N LEU A 132 3.26 -5.48 -1.94
CA LEU A 132 2.86 -6.88 -1.88
C LEU A 132 3.62 -7.64 -0.79
N GLU A 133 4.96 -7.58 -0.79
CA GLU A 133 5.77 -8.28 0.19
C GLU A 133 5.57 -7.71 1.60
N GLY A 134 5.52 -6.38 1.72
CA GLY A 134 5.33 -5.70 2.99
C GLY A 134 3.98 -6.02 3.64
N THR A 135 2.90 -6.10 2.85
CA THR A 135 1.58 -6.45 3.39
C THR A 135 1.51 -7.91 3.84
N ILE A 136 2.21 -8.83 3.18
CA ILE A 136 2.31 -10.23 3.64
C ILE A 136 3.10 -10.31 4.95
N VAL A 137 4.29 -9.71 5.01
CA VAL A 137 5.18 -9.78 6.20
C VAL A 137 4.53 -9.15 7.43
N LEU A 138 3.78 -8.07 7.25
CA LEU A 138 3.16 -7.33 8.35
C LEU A 138 1.79 -7.87 8.77
N ALA A 139 1.25 -8.87 8.07
CA ALA A 139 -0.04 -9.45 8.41
C ALA A 139 0.02 -10.13 9.78
N THR A 140 -1.00 -9.90 10.61
CA THR A 140 -1.12 -10.54 11.93
C THR A 140 -2.17 -11.65 11.94
N VAL A 141 -2.60 -12.05 10.76
CA VAL A 141 -3.56 -13.13 10.46
C VAL A 141 -3.02 -13.93 9.27
N PRO A 142 -3.39 -15.22 9.13
CA PRO A 142 -3.02 -16.00 7.97
C PRO A 142 -3.51 -15.36 6.67
N THR A 143 -2.65 -15.34 5.65
CA THR A 143 -2.98 -14.91 4.30
C THR A 143 -3.31 -16.13 3.45
N THR A 144 -4.31 -16.01 2.58
CA THR A 144 -4.78 -17.10 1.71
C THR A 144 -4.10 -17.12 0.33
N GLY A 145 -3.22 -16.15 0.07
CA GLY A 145 -2.61 -15.92 -1.24
C GLY A 145 -3.38 -14.89 -2.05
N GLY A 146 -2.70 -14.35 -3.07
CA GLY A 146 -3.24 -13.27 -3.88
C GLY A 146 -3.49 -11.96 -3.09
N TRP A 147 -4.00 -10.97 -3.81
CA TRP A 147 -4.30 -9.64 -3.31
C TRP A 147 -5.54 -9.08 -3.97
N VAL A 148 -6.18 -8.14 -3.28
CA VAL A 148 -7.20 -7.26 -3.84
C VAL A 148 -6.65 -5.85 -3.83
N ALA A 149 -6.65 -5.19 -4.99
CA ALA A 149 -6.31 -3.79 -5.10
C ALA A 149 -7.52 -2.96 -5.50
N THR A 150 -7.65 -1.79 -4.88
CA THR A 150 -8.63 -0.77 -5.24
C THR A 150 -7.91 0.44 -5.79
N VAL A 151 -8.15 0.75 -7.06
CA VAL A 151 -7.54 1.88 -7.77
C VAL A 151 -8.58 2.98 -7.91
N HIS A 152 -8.25 4.17 -7.40
CA HIS A 152 -9.08 5.35 -7.47
C HIS A 152 -8.48 6.31 -8.49
N ARG A 153 -9.24 6.63 -9.54
CA ARG A 153 -8.82 7.60 -10.57
C ARG A 153 -9.76 8.81 -10.58
N PRO A 154 -9.24 10.04 -10.74
CA PRO A 154 -10.11 11.20 -10.91
C PRO A 154 -10.97 11.03 -12.17
N ARG A 155 -12.27 11.33 -12.07
CA ARG A 155 -13.10 11.41 -13.29
C ARG A 155 -12.68 12.61 -14.12
N ARG A 156 -12.44 12.37 -15.41
CA ARG A 156 -12.28 13.43 -16.40
C ARG A 156 -13.63 14.06 -16.76
#